data_AF-A0A358UY57-F1
#
_entry.id   AF-A0A358UY57-F1
#
_cell.length_a   1.000
_cell.length_b   1.000
_cell.length_c   1.000
_cell.angle_alpha   90.00
_cell.angle_beta   90.00
_cell.angle_gamma   90.00
#
_symmetry.space_group_name_H-M   'P 1'
#
loop_
_entity.id
_entity.type
_entity.pdbx_description
1 polymer ?
#
loop_
_entity_poly.entity_id
_entity_poly.type
_entity_poly.pdbx_seq_one_letter_code
_entity_poly.pdbx_strand_id
1 'polypeptide(L)'
;MGGLGAVKASDIVIPSPIHLSQRARGNRRISLFATILIIGFLIVLSGISVYAQTPDAPSTPEVLHLPKLTFLEGTDNPEDVTLGLKFLFLLTFLAVAPSLIMTVTCFTRIIIVLTFIKRAMGTQDLPPNQITATLALFLTFFIMAPTIKEIKT
;
A
#
# COMPACT_ATOMS: atom_id res chain seq x y z
N MET A 1 -11.51 -19.96 69.74
CA MET A 1 -11.68 -21.19 68.91
C MET A 1 -13.07 -21.14 68.27
N GLY A 2 -13.15 -21.36 66.96
CA GLY A 2 -14.37 -21.21 66.14
C GLY A 2 -14.44 -19.81 65.51
N GLY A 3 -14.04 -19.55 64.26
CA GLY A 3 -14.05 -20.45 63.10
C GLY A 3 -15.48 -20.51 62.58
N LEU A 4 -15.82 -19.62 61.65
CA LEU A 4 -16.93 -19.64 60.67
C LEU A 4 -16.86 -18.23 60.08
N GLY A 5 -16.30 -17.98 58.91
CA GLY A 5 -16.53 -18.65 57.64
C GLY A 5 -16.32 -17.53 56.63
N ALA A 6 -15.58 -17.83 55.58
CA ALA A 6 -15.34 -16.89 54.50
C ALA A 6 -16.67 -16.26 54.06
N VAL A 7 -16.83 -14.94 54.23
CA VAL A 7 -17.79 -14.19 53.44
C VAL A 7 -17.33 -14.35 52.00
N LYS A 8 -18.12 -15.16 51.29
CA LYS A 8 -17.91 -15.65 49.95
C LYS A 8 -17.92 -14.46 48.98
N ALA A 9 -17.14 -14.60 47.90
CA ALA A 9 -16.75 -13.57 46.95
C ALA A 9 -17.89 -12.99 46.06
N SER A 10 -19.03 -12.55 46.63
CA SER A 10 -20.20 -12.14 45.82
C SER A 10 -20.99 -10.92 46.28
N ASP A 11 -20.73 -10.33 47.47
CA ASP A 11 -21.56 -9.23 48.01
C ASP A 11 -20.92 -7.82 47.93
N ILE A 12 -19.75 -7.67 47.30
CA ILE A 12 -19.32 -6.34 46.83
C ILE A 12 -19.91 -6.11 45.45
N VAL A 13 -21.07 -5.48 45.50
CA VAL A 13 -21.86 -4.98 44.37
C VAL A 13 -20.97 -4.15 43.46
N ILE A 14 -20.74 -4.70 42.27
CA ILE A 14 -20.32 -3.98 41.08
C ILE A 14 -21.40 -2.94 40.75
N PRO A 15 -21.01 -1.67 40.58
CA PRO A 15 -21.28 -1.03 39.30
C PRO A 15 -20.00 -0.41 38.73
N SER A 16 -19.40 -1.07 37.74
CA SER A 16 -19.01 -0.32 36.55
C SER A 16 -20.31 0.01 35.81
N PRO A 17 -20.50 1.17 35.16
CA PRO A 17 -19.64 1.47 34.03
C PRO A 17 -19.56 2.97 33.62
N ILE A 18 -18.72 3.23 32.62
CA ILE A 18 -18.81 4.38 31.70
C ILE A 18 -18.38 5.74 32.25
N HIS A 19 -17.27 6.20 31.68
CA HIS A 19 -16.93 7.54 31.19
C HIS A 19 -15.40 7.50 31.21
N LEU A 20 -14.67 7.17 30.13
CA LEU A 20 -14.31 8.14 29.09
C LEU A 20 -13.39 7.45 28.04
N SER A 21 -13.84 6.44 27.29
CA SER A 21 -13.02 5.95 26.13
C SER A 21 -13.66 6.15 24.75
N GLN A 22 -14.85 6.73 24.68
CA GLN A 22 -15.52 7.02 23.40
C GLN A 22 -15.09 8.35 22.76
N ARG A 23 -13.78 8.57 22.56
CA ARG A 23 -13.33 9.71 21.73
C ARG A 23 -12.16 9.41 20.80
N ALA A 24 -12.09 8.20 20.25
CA ALA A 24 -11.04 7.87 19.28
C ALA A 24 -11.54 7.00 18.11
N ARG A 25 -12.80 7.16 17.68
CA ARG A 25 -13.37 6.39 16.55
C ARG A 25 -13.38 7.15 15.21
N GLY A 26 -12.79 8.35 15.15
CA GLY A 26 -12.91 9.24 13.98
C GLY A 26 -11.90 9.01 12.85
N ASN A 27 -10.70 8.50 13.13
CA ASN A 27 -9.60 8.61 12.14
C ASN A 27 -9.08 7.26 11.65
N ARG A 28 -9.80 6.15 11.89
CA ARG A 28 -9.31 4.81 11.49
C ARG A 28 -9.07 4.69 9.98
N ARG A 29 -9.92 5.27 9.14
CA ARG A 29 -9.71 5.23 7.68
C ARG A 29 -8.51 6.09 7.25
N ILE A 30 -8.36 7.29 7.82
CA ILE A 30 -7.23 8.19 7.53
C ILE A 30 -5.91 7.60 8.02
N SER A 31 -5.92 6.96 9.20
CA SER A 31 -4.78 6.21 9.74
C SER A 31 -4.45 5.00 8.87
N LEU A 32 -5.44 4.27 8.34
CA LEU A 32 -5.21 3.17 7.40
C LEU A 32 -4.65 3.67 6.05
N PHE A 33 -5.16 4.77 5.49
CA PHE A 33 -4.61 5.38 4.27
C PHE A 33 -3.17 5.89 4.50
N ALA A 34 -2.91 6.55 5.62
CA ALA A 34 -1.57 6.98 6.01
C ALA A 34 -0.62 5.78 6.20
N THR A 35 -1.11 4.67 6.78
CA THR A 35 -0.32 3.44 6.96
C THR A 35 -0.03 2.78 5.60
N ILE A 36 -0.99 2.74 4.67
CA ILE A 36 -0.78 2.22 3.31
C ILE A 36 0.22 3.10 2.53
N LEU A 37 0.16 4.43 2.71
CA LEU A 37 1.10 5.37 2.10
C LEU A 37 2.51 5.20 2.70
N ILE A 38 2.62 5.09 4.02
CA ILE A 38 3.88 4.83 4.72
C ILE A 38 4.43 3.46 4.31
N ILE A 39 3.62 2.41 4.25
CA ILE A 39 4.02 1.08 3.80
C ILE A 39 4.44 1.12 2.33
N GLY A 40 3.73 1.83 1.46
CA GLY A 40 4.11 2.01 0.06
C GLY A 40 5.47 2.71 -0.08
N PHE A 41 5.68 3.77 0.71
CA PHE A 41 6.97 4.47 0.79
C PHE A 41 8.08 3.57 1.35
N LEU A 42 7.78 2.74 2.36
CA LEU A 42 8.71 1.77 2.96
C LEU A 42 9.02 0.61 2.00
N ILE A 43 8.05 0.16 1.21
CA ILE A 43 8.22 -0.86 0.15
C ILE A 43 9.06 -0.30 -0.99
N VAL A 44 8.89 0.97 -1.36
CA VAL A 44 9.76 1.62 -2.37
C VAL A 44 11.19 1.75 -1.83
N LEU A 45 11.36 2.10 -0.55
CA LEU A 45 12.67 2.20 0.10
C LEU A 45 13.35 0.82 0.28
N SER A 46 12.57 -0.21 0.63
CA SER A 46 13.04 -1.58 0.79
C SER A 46 13.21 -2.33 -0.54
N GLY A 47 12.43 -1.97 -1.56
CA GLY A 47 12.43 -2.60 -2.88
C GLY A 47 13.72 -2.36 -3.65
N ILE A 48 14.42 -1.25 -3.36
CA ILE A 48 15.79 -0.99 -3.84
C ILE A 48 16.75 -2.11 -3.39
N SER A 49 16.51 -2.75 -2.24
CA SER A 49 17.32 -3.86 -1.73
C SER A 49 16.84 -5.25 -2.18
N VAL A 50 15.57 -5.42 -2.61
CA VAL A 50 15.00 -6.73 -2.98
C VAL A 50 15.47 -7.22 -4.36
N TYR A 51 15.92 -6.33 -5.25
CA TYR A 51 16.52 -6.72 -6.53
C TYR A 51 17.88 -7.44 -6.41
N ALA A 52 18.41 -7.62 -5.20
CA ALA A 52 19.70 -8.28 -4.97
C ALA A 52 19.63 -9.80 -4.72
N GLN A 53 18.49 -10.47 -4.89
CA GLN A 53 18.38 -11.92 -4.62
C GLN A 53 17.98 -12.72 -5.86
N THR A 54 19.00 -13.27 -6.51
CA THR A 54 18.94 -14.33 -7.53
C THR A 54 18.91 -15.71 -6.87
N PRO A 55 18.00 -16.62 -7.26
CA PRO A 55 18.23 -18.05 -7.17
C PRO A 55 18.90 -18.54 -8.46
N ASP A 56 20.02 -19.23 -8.29
CA ASP A 56 21.01 -19.68 -9.30
C ASP A 56 20.49 -20.48 -10.50
N ALA A 57 21.07 -20.22 -11.69
CA ALA A 57 21.43 -21.19 -12.74
C ALA A 57 22.25 -20.51 -13.87
N PRO A 58 23.12 -21.24 -14.62
CA PRO A 58 24.51 -20.83 -14.86
C PRO A 58 24.85 -20.21 -16.24
N SER A 59 25.88 -19.36 -16.19
CA SER A 59 26.90 -19.01 -17.20
C SER A 59 26.48 -18.67 -18.64
N THR A 60 26.45 -17.37 -18.94
CA THR A 60 27.24 -16.80 -20.05
C THR A 60 27.57 -15.35 -19.70
N PRO A 61 28.86 -14.93 -19.72
CA PRO A 61 29.23 -13.57 -19.38
C PRO A 61 28.91 -12.66 -20.58
N GLU A 62 27.65 -12.30 -20.76
CA GLU A 62 27.30 -11.17 -21.60
C GLU A 62 27.53 -9.90 -20.78
N VAL A 63 28.73 -9.36 -20.97
CA VAL A 63 29.15 -8.04 -20.51
C VAL A 63 28.22 -6.97 -21.08
N LEU A 64 27.06 -6.80 -20.46
CA LEU A 64 26.28 -5.58 -20.59
C LEU A 64 27.10 -4.48 -19.90
N HIS A 65 27.90 -3.75 -20.68
CA HIS A 65 28.47 -2.48 -20.29
C HIS A 65 27.32 -1.52 -19.98
N LEU A 66 26.81 -1.59 -18.76
CA LEU A 66 26.06 -0.51 -18.14
C LEU A 66 27.07 0.61 -17.93
N PRO A 67 26.93 1.77 -18.60
CA PRO A 67 27.68 2.95 -18.24
C PRO A 67 27.39 3.22 -16.77
N LYS A 68 28.42 3.05 -15.95
CA LYS A 68 28.40 3.44 -14.54
C LYS A 68 27.96 4.91 -14.54
N LEU A 69 26.78 5.20 -14.00
CA LEU A 69 26.43 6.55 -13.60
C LEU A 69 27.40 6.90 -12.48
N THR A 70 28.60 7.35 -12.89
CA THR A 70 29.61 7.92 -12.02
C THR A 70 28.93 9.11 -11.38
N PHE A 71 28.50 8.95 -10.14
CA PHE A 71 28.36 10.08 -9.24
C PHE A 71 29.70 10.78 -9.28
N LEU A 72 29.69 11.93 -9.94
CA LEU A 72 30.81 12.83 -10.04
C LEU A 72 31.21 13.15 -8.59
N GLU A 73 32.32 12.53 -8.22
CA GLU A 73 33.12 12.85 -7.06
C GLU A 73 33.28 14.37 -7.01
N GLY A 74 32.93 14.95 -5.87
CA GLY A 74 33.10 16.36 -5.49
C GLY A 74 33.37 17.36 -6.61
N THR A 75 32.33 18.05 -7.08
CA THR A 75 32.51 19.35 -7.72
C THR A 75 31.68 20.38 -6.97
N ASP A 76 32.32 21.47 -6.58
CA ASP A 76 31.82 22.58 -5.74
C ASP A 76 30.75 23.45 -6.42
N ASN A 77 30.01 22.91 -7.39
CA ASN A 77 28.98 23.62 -8.14
C ASN A 77 27.59 23.28 -7.58
N PRO A 78 26.89 24.22 -6.92
CA PRO A 78 25.57 23.97 -6.33
C PRO A 78 24.48 23.69 -7.38
N GLU A 79 24.75 23.90 -8.68
CA GLU A 79 23.77 23.67 -9.74
C GLU A 79 23.61 22.18 -10.09
N ASP A 80 24.69 21.39 -10.13
CA ASP A 80 24.65 19.97 -10.52
C ASP A 80 23.93 19.11 -9.48
N VAL A 81 24.11 19.42 -8.19
CA VAL A 81 23.39 18.76 -7.10
C VAL A 81 21.88 19.04 -7.16
N THR A 82 21.47 20.23 -7.62
CA THR A 82 20.03 20.55 -7.78
C THR A 82 19.39 19.82 -8.93
N LEU A 83 20.12 19.58 -10.03
CA LEU A 83 19.64 18.77 -11.15
C LEU A 83 19.45 17.31 -10.73
N GLY A 84 20.43 16.73 -10.03
CA GLY A 84 20.32 15.39 -9.46
C GLY A 84 19.13 15.25 -8.49
N LEU A 85 18.95 16.22 -7.59
CA LEU A 85 17.81 16.23 -6.67
C LEU A 85 16.47 16.35 -7.39
N LYS A 86 16.38 17.17 -8.45
CA LYS A 86 15.15 17.33 -9.26
C LYS A 86 14.76 16.03 -9.96
N PHE A 87 15.71 15.31 -10.56
CA PHE A 87 15.42 14.01 -11.18
C PHE A 87 15.04 12.95 -10.14
N LEU A 88 15.68 12.96 -8.97
CA LEU A 88 15.32 12.08 -7.85
C LEU A 88 13.87 12.33 -7.40
N PHE A 89 13.48 13.59 -7.25
CA PHE A 89 12.10 13.96 -6.93
C PHE A 89 11.10 13.59 -8.04
N LEU A 90 11.44 13.79 -9.31
CA LEU A 90 10.60 13.43 -10.45
C LEU A 90 10.36 11.91 -10.52
N LEU A 91 11.40 11.10 -10.37
CA LEU A 91 11.32 9.64 -10.35
C LEU A 91 10.48 9.15 -9.16
N THR A 92 10.67 9.75 -8.00
CA THR A 92 9.88 9.44 -6.79
C THR A 92 8.40 9.75 -7.03
N PHE A 93 8.10 10.89 -7.63
CA PHE A 93 6.73 11.30 -7.91
C PHE A 93 6.07 10.40 -8.97
N LEU A 94 6.80 10.05 -10.04
CA LEU A 94 6.31 9.19 -11.11
C LEU A 94 6.04 7.75 -10.63
N ALA A 95 6.83 7.25 -9.67
CA ALA A 95 6.61 5.93 -9.08
C ALA A 95 5.36 5.87 -8.18
N VAL A 96 5.07 6.96 -7.44
CA VAL A 96 3.93 7.03 -6.51
C VAL A 96 2.62 7.42 -7.23
N ALA A 97 2.70 8.25 -8.27
CA ALA A 97 1.56 8.74 -9.04
C ALA A 97 0.56 7.66 -9.51
N PRO A 98 0.97 6.51 -10.10
CA PRO A 98 0.02 5.52 -10.60
C PRO A 98 -0.77 4.84 -9.49
N SER A 99 -0.16 4.61 -8.32
CA SER A 99 -0.84 4.00 -7.17
C SER A 99 -1.89 4.93 -6.57
N LEU A 100 -1.60 6.23 -6.52
CA LEU A 100 -2.53 7.24 -6.05
C LEU A 100 -3.79 7.28 -6.94
N ILE A 101 -3.60 7.34 -8.26
CA ILE A 101 -4.68 7.32 -9.26
C ILE A 101 -5.55 6.07 -9.10
N MET A 102 -4.95 4.91 -8.87
CA MET A 102 -5.69 3.65 -8.65
C MET A 102 -6.55 3.66 -7.38
N THR A 103 -6.15 4.40 -6.36
CA THR A 103 -6.88 4.45 -5.07
C THR A 103 -8.02 5.48 -5.09
N VAL A 104 -7.87 6.58 -5.84
CA VAL A 104 -8.91 7.62 -5.99
C VAL A 104 -9.94 7.30 -7.08
N THR A 105 -9.71 6.26 -7.89
CA THR A 105 -10.61 5.85 -8.97
C THR A 105 -11.55 4.71 -8.54
N CYS A 106 -12.51 4.38 -9.41
CA CYS A 106 -13.47 3.28 -9.18
C CYS A 106 -12.84 1.87 -9.15
N PHE A 107 -11.53 1.75 -9.41
CA PHE A 107 -10.79 0.49 -9.40
C PHE A 107 -11.00 -0.34 -8.12
N THR A 108 -10.87 0.28 -6.93
CA THR A 108 -11.08 -0.41 -5.64
C THR A 108 -12.50 -0.94 -5.49
N ARG A 109 -13.51 -0.18 -5.96
CA ARG A 109 -14.92 -0.59 -5.86
C ARG A 109 -15.22 -1.77 -6.77
N ILE A 110 -14.68 -1.77 -7.98
CA ILE A 110 -14.84 -2.85 -8.97
C ILE A 110 -14.19 -4.14 -8.45
N ILE A 111 -12.94 -4.08 -7.96
CA ILE A 111 -12.25 -5.25 -7.38
C ILE A 111 -13.05 -5.90 -6.25
N ILE A 112 -13.61 -5.10 -5.34
CA ILE A 112 -14.35 -5.63 -4.19
C ILE A 112 -15.61 -6.36 -4.65
N VAL A 113 -16.35 -5.79 -5.62
CA VAL A 113 -17.57 -6.42 -6.16
C VAL A 113 -17.22 -7.73 -6.89
N LEU A 114 -16.20 -7.74 -7.74
CA LEU A 114 -15.76 -8.97 -8.42
C LEU A 114 -15.28 -10.02 -7.43
N THR A 115 -14.58 -9.62 -6.37
CA THR A 115 -14.12 -10.53 -5.31
C THR A 115 -15.29 -11.11 -4.51
N PHE A 116 -16.35 -10.34 -4.29
CA PHE A 116 -17.57 -10.85 -3.66
C PHE A 116 -18.30 -11.84 -4.57
N ILE A 117 -18.41 -11.56 -5.87
CA ILE A 117 -19.00 -12.48 -6.85
C ILE A 117 -18.18 -13.78 -6.88
N LYS A 118 -16.85 -13.67 -6.86
CA LYS A 118 -15.92 -14.82 -6.80
C LYS A 118 -16.18 -15.72 -5.60
N ARG A 119 -16.33 -15.11 -4.41
CA ARG A 119 -16.66 -15.84 -3.18
C ARG A 119 -18.06 -16.44 -3.21
N ALA A 120 -19.00 -15.80 -3.90
CA ALA A 120 -20.38 -16.27 -4.03
C ALA A 120 -20.53 -17.46 -4.99
N MET A 121 -19.61 -17.65 -5.95
CA MET A 121 -19.63 -18.78 -6.89
C MET A 121 -19.23 -20.14 -6.27
N GLY A 122 -18.87 -20.19 -4.99
CA GLY A 122 -18.81 -21.44 -4.21
C GLY A 122 -17.68 -22.42 -4.56
N THR A 123 -16.77 -22.08 -5.48
CA THR A 123 -15.63 -22.94 -5.84
C THR A 123 -14.29 -22.26 -5.53
N GLN A 124 -13.31 -23.04 -5.08
CA GLN A 124 -12.14 -22.55 -4.35
C GLN A 124 -11.03 -21.94 -5.23
N ASP A 125 -11.01 -22.24 -6.53
CA ASP A 125 -9.90 -21.89 -7.43
C ASP A 125 -10.28 -20.97 -8.60
N LEU A 126 -11.45 -20.36 -8.55
CA LEU A 126 -11.85 -19.38 -9.57
C LEU A 126 -11.22 -18.02 -9.29
N PRO A 127 -11.04 -17.25 -10.36
CA PRO A 127 -9.76 -17.06 -11.01
C PRO A 127 -8.75 -16.32 -10.11
N PRO A 128 -7.44 -16.60 -10.29
CA PRO A 128 -6.35 -16.02 -9.52
C PRO A 128 -6.46 -14.50 -9.42
N ASN A 129 -5.97 -13.95 -8.31
CA ASN A 129 -6.09 -12.51 -8.01
C ASN A 129 -5.50 -11.61 -9.11
N GLN A 130 -4.55 -12.13 -9.89
CA GLN A 130 -3.97 -11.46 -11.06
C GLN A 130 -4.99 -11.23 -12.19
N ILE A 131 -5.86 -12.20 -12.48
CA ILE A 131 -6.90 -12.07 -13.52
C ILE A 131 -7.99 -11.12 -13.03
N THR A 132 -8.39 -11.24 -11.76
CA THR A 132 -9.40 -10.35 -11.16
C THR A 132 -8.94 -8.89 -11.17
N ALA A 133 -7.66 -8.64 -10.86
CA ALA A 133 -7.08 -7.30 -10.90
C ALA A 133 -6.97 -6.74 -12.33
N THR A 134 -6.57 -7.57 -13.30
CA THR A 134 -6.44 -7.15 -14.71
C THR A 134 -7.80 -6.81 -15.32
N LEU A 135 -8.82 -7.64 -15.09
CA LEU A 135 -10.20 -7.35 -15.53
C LEU A 135 -10.74 -6.07 -14.91
N ALA A 136 -10.48 -5.85 -13.62
CA ALA A 136 -10.89 -4.62 -12.94
C ALA A 136 -10.20 -3.37 -13.52
N LEU A 137 -8.92 -3.47 -13.90
CA LEU A 137 -8.16 -2.40 -14.52
C LEU A 137 -8.73 -2.04 -15.90
N PHE A 138 -9.02 -3.05 -16.73
CA PHE A 138 -9.64 -2.85 -18.04
C PHE A 138 -11.02 -2.17 -17.93
N LEU A 139 -11.86 -2.64 -17.02
CA LEU A 139 -13.17 -2.02 -16.76
C LEU A 139 -13.05 -0.58 -16.24
N THR A 140 -12.04 -0.30 -15.40
CA THR A 140 -11.79 1.04 -14.86
C THR A 140 -11.49 2.03 -15.99
N PHE A 141 -10.62 1.68 -16.93
CA PHE A 141 -10.35 2.55 -18.08
C PHE A 141 -11.58 2.80 -18.94
N PHE A 142 -12.42 1.78 -19.15
CA PHE A 142 -13.68 1.95 -19.89
C PHE A 142 -14.66 2.92 -19.18
N ILE A 143 -14.80 2.79 -17.86
CA ILE A 143 -15.70 3.64 -17.06
C ILE A 143 -15.17 5.07 -16.92
N MET A 144 -13.85 5.25 -16.90
CA MET A 144 -13.20 6.56 -16.72
C MET A 144 -12.91 7.29 -18.04
N ALA A 145 -13.03 6.63 -19.19
CA ALA A 145 -12.95 7.25 -20.52
C ALA A 145 -13.74 8.59 -20.65
N PRO A 146 -15.00 8.72 -20.17
CA PRO A 146 -15.74 10.00 -20.23
C PRO A 146 -15.11 11.11 -19.37
N THR A 147 -14.56 10.79 -18.19
CA THR A 147 -13.93 11.79 -17.32
C THR A 147 -12.75 12.46 -18.01
N ILE A 148 -11.98 11.72 -18.81
CA ILE A 148 -10.87 12.27 -19.60
C ILE A 148 -11.40 13.14 -20.76
N LYS A 149 -12.58 12.79 -21.31
CA LYS A 149 -13.18 13.49 -22.44
C LYS A 149 -13.80 14.84 -22.04
N GLU A 150 -14.40 14.92 -20.86
CA GLU A 150 -14.96 16.16 -20.30
C GLU A 150 -13.88 17.19 -19.96
N ILE A 151 -12.69 16.76 -19.56
CA ILE A 151 -11.56 17.66 -19.26
C ILE A 151 -10.93 18.23 -20.55
N LYS A 152 -11.12 17.54 -21.68
CA LYS A 152 -10.49 17.89 -22.97
C LYS A 152 -11.37 18.76 -23.89
N THR A 153 -12.39 19.41 -23.32
CA THR A 153 -13.23 20.40 -23.99
C THR A 153 -13.05 21.74 -23.30
#